data_AF-A0A1E5KZM1-F1
#
_entry.id   AF-A0A1E5KZM1-F1
#
_cell.length_a   1.000
_cell.length_b   1.000
_cell.length_c   1.000
_cell.angle_alpha   90.00
_cell.angle_beta   90.00
_cell.angle_gamma   90.00
#
_symmetry.space_group_name_H-M   'P 1'
#
loop_
_entity.id
_entity.type
_entity.pdbx_description
1 polymer ?
#
loop_
_entity_poly.entity_id
_entity_poly.type
_entity_poly.pdbx_seq_one_letter_code
_entity_poly.pdbx_strand_id
1 'polypeptide(L)'
;MAKISTDEATVTDLTSQFSNSLSSLTFEPKQGGKMSYSESSAASGMKSSLSSLGSILSSFKSNASKDIGNLSKIHQAIKQSEKNAIK
;
A
#
# COMPACT_ATOMS: atom_id res chain seq x y z
N MET A 1 22.55 -26.88 2.64
CA MET A 1 21.47 -25.86 2.61
C MET A 1 21.70 -24.97 1.39
N ALA A 2 20.66 -24.68 0.60
CA ALA A 2 20.78 -23.75 -0.51
C ALA A 2 21.03 -22.33 0.02
N LYS A 3 21.90 -21.57 -0.65
CA LYS A 3 22.16 -20.16 -0.32
C LYS A 3 20.93 -19.34 -0.73
N ILE A 4 20.24 -18.74 0.24
CA ILE A 4 19.16 -17.77 -0.01
C ILE A 4 19.82 -16.40 -0.14
N SER A 5 19.60 -15.73 -1.27
CA SER A 5 20.09 -14.38 -1.52
C SER A 5 18.99 -13.56 -2.20
N THR A 6 19.11 -12.23 -2.10
CA THR A 6 18.16 -11.29 -2.71
C THR A 6 18.94 -10.22 -3.46
N ASP A 7 18.43 -9.84 -4.63
CA ASP A 7 19.03 -8.80 -5.46
C ASP A 7 18.63 -7.40 -4.95
N GLU A 8 19.62 -6.58 -4.60
CA GLU A 8 19.41 -5.25 -4.04
C GLU A 8 18.75 -4.29 -5.03
N ALA A 9 19.13 -4.36 -6.31
CA ALA A 9 18.55 -3.51 -7.33
C ALA A 9 17.05 -3.80 -7.48
N THR A 10 16.68 -5.09 -7.52
CA THR A 10 15.30 -5.54 -7.60
C THR A 10 14.48 -5.12 -6.37
N VAL A 11 15.00 -5.31 -5.15
CA VAL A 11 14.28 -4.92 -3.92
C VAL A 11 14.09 -3.40 -3.87
N THR A 12 15.11 -2.64 -4.25
CA THR A 12 15.07 -1.17 -4.26
C THR A 12 14.07 -0.64 -5.29
N ASP A 13 14.09 -1.21 -6.50
CA ASP A 13 13.19 -0.85 -7.59
C ASP A 13 11.74 -1.15 -7.22
N LEU A 14 11.45 -2.37 -6.75
CA LEU A 14 10.11 -2.75 -6.28
C LEU A 14 9.61 -1.84 -5.16
N THR A 15 10.44 -1.59 -4.15
CA THR A 15 10.09 -0.70 -3.03
C THR A 15 9.76 0.70 -3.50
N SER A 16 10.53 1.24 -4.45
CA SER A 16 10.35 2.57 -5.00
C SER A 16 9.07 2.67 -5.84
N GLN A 17 8.87 1.72 -6.76
CA GLN A 17 7.69 1.68 -7.62
C GLN A 17 6.39 1.57 -6.82
N PHE A 18 6.37 0.68 -5.82
CA PHE A 18 5.20 0.52 -4.96
C PHE A 18 4.95 1.75 -4.08
N SER A 19 5.99 2.34 -3.49
CA SER A 19 5.83 3.55 -2.67
C SER A 19 5.28 4.71 -3.51
N ASN A 20 5.79 4.90 -4.73
CA ASN A 20 5.31 5.91 -5.67
C ASN A 20 3.84 5.66 -6.07
N SER A 21 3.51 4.41 -6.38
CA SER A 21 2.14 4.01 -6.75
C SER A 21 1.15 4.25 -5.61
N LEU A 22 1.52 3.91 -4.37
CA LEU A 22 0.68 4.14 -3.18
C LEU A 22 0.49 5.61 -2.85
N SER A 23 1.53 6.44 -3.03
CA SER A 23 1.43 7.88 -2.82
C SER A 23 0.46 8.54 -3.79
N SER A 24 0.41 8.04 -5.03
CA SER A 24 -0.47 8.54 -6.11
C SER A 24 -1.92 8.11 -5.95
N LEU A 25 -2.19 7.10 -5.13
CA LEU A 25 -3.50 6.45 -5.00
C LEU A 25 -4.45 7.26 -4.08
N THR A 26 -4.85 8.47 -4.42
CA THR A 26 -5.73 9.28 -3.54
C THR A 26 -7.20 9.14 -3.91
N PHE A 27 -8.06 8.93 -2.92
CA PHE A 27 -9.51 9.02 -3.06
C PHE A 27 -10.06 9.93 -1.98
N GLU A 28 -10.36 11.15 -2.38
CA GLU A 28 -11.07 12.13 -1.56
C GLU A 28 -12.36 12.48 -2.27
N PRO A 29 -13.49 11.84 -1.91
CA PRO A 29 -14.77 12.27 -2.43
C PRO A 29 -14.98 13.71 -1.98
N LYS A 30 -15.16 14.64 -2.94
CA LYS A 30 -15.44 16.05 -2.63
C LYS A 30 -16.55 16.07 -1.59
N GLN A 31 -16.24 16.59 -0.40
CA GLN A 31 -17.16 16.54 0.74
C GLN A 31 -18.53 17.02 0.28
N GLY A 32 -19.53 16.15 0.47
CA GLY A 32 -20.93 16.43 0.22
C GLY A 32 -21.52 17.55 1.08
N GLY A 33 -20.70 18.38 1.75
CA GLY A 33 -21.13 19.61 2.42
C GLY A 33 -21.65 20.67 1.45
N LYS A 34 -21.45 20.51 0.13
CA LYS A 34 -22.07 21.33 -0.93
C LYS A 34 -22.86 20.54 -1.97
N MET A 35 -22.87 19.20 -1.87
CA MET A 35 -23.74 18.39 -2.73
C MET A 35 -25.08 18.25 -2.03
N SER A 36 -26.03 19.10 -2.41
CA SER A 36 -27.45 18.90 -2.14
C SER A 36 -27.89 17.67 -2.93
N TYR A 37 -27.56 16.49 -2.41
CA TYR A 37 -28.13 15.26 -2.92
C TYR A 37 -29.64 15.40 -2.76
N SER A 38 -30.37 15.25 -3.86
CA SER A 38 -31.80 14.96 -3.79
C SER A 38 -31.98 13.85 -2.74
N GLU A 39 -32.97 13.93 -1.84
CA GLU A 39 -33.22 12.93 -0.77
C GLU A 39 -33.65 11.54 -1.31
N SER A 40 -33.20 11.19 -2.50
CA SER A 40 -33.44 9.91 -3.12
C SER A 40 -32.61 8.82 -2.45
N SER A 41 -33.20 7.63 -2.39
CA SER A 41 -32.52 6.40 -1.99
C SER A 41 -31.25 6.14 -2.81
N ALA A 42 -31.25 6.51 -4.10
CA ALA A 42 -30.10 6.38 -4.98
C ALA A 42 -28.90 7.23 -4.53
N ALA A 43 -29.12 8.48 -4.10
CA ALA A 43 -28.04 9.35 -3.66
C ALA A 43 -27.46 8.89 -2.31
N SER A 44 -28.31 8.43 -1.40
CA SER A 44 -27.89 7.80 -0.14
C SER A 44 -27.07 6.53 -0.39
N GLY A 45 -27.50 5.69 -1.34
CA GLY A 45 -26.75 4.49 -1.76
C GLY A 45 -25.37 4.85 -2.32
N MET A 46 -25.29 5.85 -3.20
CA MET A 46 -24.02 6.33 -3.74
C MET A 46 -23.08 6.86 -2.65
N LYS A 47 -23.59 7.63 -1.68
CA LYS A 47 -22.81 8.12 -0.55
C LYS A 47 -22.19 6.97 0.27
N SER A 48 -22.99 5.95 0.56
CA SER A 48 -22.51 4.76 1.27
C SER A 48 -21.43 4.01 0.47
N SER A 49 -21.63 3.83 -0.84
CA SER A 49 -20.62 3.19 -1.71
C SER A 49 -19.31 3.98 -1.77
N LEU A 50 -19.38 5.31 -1.89
CA LEU A 50 -18.19 6.17 -1.88
C LEU A 50 -17.47 6.11 -0.52
N SER A 51 -18.21 6.11 0.59
CA SER A 51 -17.63 5.95 1.92
C SER A 51 -16.92 4.60 2.08
N SER A 52 -17.55 3.51 1.64
CA SER A 52 -16.96 2.17 1.66
C SER A 52 -15.71 2.09 0.79
N LEU A 53 -15.73 2.70 -0.40
CA LEU A 53 -14.56 2.76 -1.28
C LEU A 53 -13.40 3.48 -0.60
N GLY A 54 -13.65 4.61 0.08
CA GLY A 54 -12.63 5.31 0.86
C GLY A 54 -12.01 4.44 1.95
N SER A 55 -12.84 3.72 2.72
CA SER A 55 -12.37 2.80 3.76
C SER A 55 -11.54 1.64 3.20
N ILE A 56 -11.99 1.04 2.09
CA ILE A 56 -11.27 -0.04 1.40
C ILE A 56 -9.92 0.46 0.91
N LEU A 57 -9.88 1.65 0.29
CA LEU A 57 -8.64 2.21 -0.24
C LEU A 57 -7.63 2.51 0.88
N SER A 58 -8.10 3.05 2.01
CA SER A 58 -7.27 3.30 3.19
C SER A 58 -6.68 2.00 3.75
N SER A 59 -7.51 0.94 3.85
CA SER A 59 -7.07 -0.38 4.30
C SER A 59 -6.04 -1.00 3.35
N PHE A 60 -6.28 -0.91 2.04
CA PHE A 60 -5.35 -1.35 1.01
C PHE A 60 -4.00 -0.63 1.14
N LYS A 61 -4.00 0.70 1.25
CA LYS A 61 -2.77 1.48 1.43
C LYS A 61 -1.98 1.06 2.67
N SER A 62 -2.67 0.87 3.79
CA SER A 62 -2.05 0.47 5.05
C SER A 62 -1.36 -0.89 4.93
N ASN A 63 -2.06 -1.88 4.34
CA ASN A 63 -1.52 -3.23 4.17
C ASN A 63 -0.36 -3.25 3.16
N ALA A 64 -0.52 -2.60 2.00
CA ALA A 64 0.55 -2.52 1.01
C ALA A 64 1.81 -1.82 1.56
N SER A 65 1.65 -0.76 2.37
CA SER A 65 2.79 -0.10 3.03
C SER A 65 3.51 -1.03 4.00
N LYS A 66 2.77 -1.87 4.75
CA LYS A 66 3.36 -2.89 5.63
C LYS A 66 4.12 -3.95 4.84
N ASP A 67 3.56 -4.42 3.72
CA ASP A 67 4.19 -5.44 2.89
C ASP A 67 5.52 -4.96 2.29
N ILE A 68 5.57 -3.71 1.80
CA ILE A 68 6.81 -3.08 1.33
C ILE A 68 7.85 -2.96 2.44
N GLY A 69 7.42 -2.54 3.64
CA GLY A 69 8.28 -2.48 4.81
C GLY A 69 8.83 -3.85 5.21
N ASN A 70 8.02 -4.90 5.10
CA ASN A 70 8.43 -6.28 5.39
C ASN A 70 9.41 -6.80 4.35
N LEU A 71 9.20 -6.52 3.06
CA LEU A 71 10.15 -6.85 1.98
C LEU A 71 11.54 -6.28 2.29
N SER A 72 11.61 -5.00 2.66
CA SER A 72 12.87 -4.33 3.01
C SER A 72 13.56 -4.98 4.22
N LYS A 73 12.79 -5.35 5.26
CA LYS A 73 13.33 -6.03 6.45
C LYS A 73 13.86 -7.43 6.13
N ILE A 74 13.15 -8.20 5.30
CA ILE A 74 13.58 -9.54 4.87
C ILE A 74 14.90 -9.42 4.09
N HIS A 75 15.01 -8.46 3.16
CA HIS A 75 16.25 -8.21 2.43
C HIS A 75 17.43 -7.90 3.36
N GLN A 76 17.23 -7.03 4.35
CA GLN A 76 18.26 -6.71 5.34
C GLN A 76 18.66 -7.93 6.17
N ALA A 77 17.69 -8.76 6.59
CA ALA A 77 17.96 -9.98 7.34
C ALA A 77 18.78 -10.99 6.51
N ILE A 78 18.47 -11.15 5.23
CA ILE A 78 19.22 -12.01 4.31
C ILE A 78 20.66 -11.48 4.15
N LYS A 79 20.84 -10.18 3.87
CA LYS A 79 22.18 -9.56 3.77
C LYS A 79 23.00 -9.75 5.05
N GLN A 80 22.37 -9.63 6.22
CA GLN A 80 23.05 -9.85 7.49
C GLN A 80 23.45 -11.32 7.69
N SER A 81 22.56 -12.25 7.33
CA SER A 81 22.86 -13.68 7.36
C SER A 81 24.03 -14.04 6.44
N GLU A 82 24.09 -13.47 5.24
CA GLU A 82 25.19 -13.69 4.30
C GLU A 82 26.53 -13.16 4.85
N LYS A 83 26.55 -11.96 5.45
CA LYS A 83 27.76 -11.43 6.09
C LYS A 83 28.27 -12.30 7.23
N ASN A 84 27.36 -12.87 8.02
CA ASN A 84 27.71 -13.72 9.15
C ASN A 84 28.23 -15.10 8.71
N ALA A 85 27.78 -15.62 7.57
CA ALA A 85 28.23 -16.91 7.04
C ALA A 85 29.64 -16.89 6.42
N ILE A 86 30.22 -15.71 6.21
CA ILE A 86 31.57 -15.51 5.65
C ILE A 86 32.62 -15.34 6.78
N LYS A 87 32.18 -15.19 8.04
CA LYS A 87 33.04 -15.18 9.23
C LYS A 87 33.22 -16.59 9.79
#